data_AF-A0A9D6LHQ8-F1
#
_entry.id   AF-A0A9D6LHQ8-F1
#
_cell.length_a   1.000
_cell.length_b   1.000
_cell.length_c   1.000
_cell.angle_alpha   90.00
_cell.angle_beta   90.00
_cell.angle_gamma   90.00
#
_symmetry.space_group_name_H-M   'P 1'
#
loop_
_entity.id
_entity.type
_entity.pdbx_description
1 polymer ?
#
loop_
_entity_poly.entity_id
_entity_poly.type
_entity_poly.pdbx_seq_one_letter_code
_entity_poly.pdbx_strand_id
1 'polypeptide(L)'
;MSRNVQIQWTEDALKSVEKAPVFLRGMVRKLAEKKAREMGLSTITAEQLVQWKNESMGALGGEKGLQEAADQMAKGHLPWTLAARERLATVPIFMRDMVRQIAEEIAQERGHLEVNVELLQKVEALGEFEDQKPDAEMPWTDGAKALLMKKIESAPAVATDFVFQMLKNDAEDLALAKGFTEMTQENLKTVWEIPLEEVKWSGEAWRRLQTSPDFVRSGIKKAAERRARKEGVREISSERLTRYRNQAMMKAVMRIRKLGFNELTFDAFDAAKQKVKRLQGNEQAEKRLDEIRDFMTKRPEKPGEVLGEELMTRFRKYLKGEKDLKLDE
;
A
#
# COMPACT_ATOMS: atom_id res chain seq x y z
N MET A 1 -3.60 -22.54 -20.65
CA MET A 1 -4.34 -21.73 -21.63
C MET A 1 -5.68 -21.35 -21.02
N SER A 2 -5.82 -20.14 -20.47
CA SER A 2 -7.14 -19.67 -20.01
C SER A 2 -7.97 -19.36 -21.25
N ARG A 3 -9.02 -20.16 -21.50
CA ARG A 3 -9.96 -19.89 -22.59
C ARG A 3 -10.57 -18.51 -22.34
N ASN A 4 -10.44 -17.62 -23.30
CA ASN A 4 -11.17 -16.35 -23.31
C ASN A 4 -12.64 -16.69 -23.57
N VAL A 5 -13.39 -17.02 -22.52
CA VAL A 5 -14.81 -17.37 -22.62
C VAL A 5 -15.54 -16.09 -23.03
N GLN A 6 -16.03 -16.07 -24.27
CA GLN A 6 -16.86 -14.99 -24.77
C GLN A 6 -18.20 -15.06 -24.04
N ILE A 7 -18.53 -14.01 -23.30
CA ILE A 7 -19.75 -13.95 -22.50
C ILE A 7 -20.87 -13.45 -23.38
N GLN A 8 -21.96 -14.20 -23.41
CA GLN A 8 -23.17 -13.81 -24.12
C GLN A 8 -24.18 -13.17 -23.16
N TRP A 9 -24.95 -12.22 -23.68
CA TRP A 9 -26.01 -11.54 -22.94
C TRP A 9 -27.35 -11.89 -23.57
N THR A 10 -28.35 -12.21 -22.75
CA THR A 10 -29.72 -12.29 -23.26
C THR A 10 -30.25 -10.90 -23.60
N GLU A 11 -31.20 -10.84 -24.53
CA GLU A 11 -31.81 -9.56 -24.94
C GLU A 11 -32.44 -8.82 -23.75
N ASP A 12 -33.09 -9.56 -22.84
CA ASP A 12 -33.70 -9.00 -21.64
C ASP A 12 -32.67 -8.51 -20.62
N ALA A 13 -31.50 -9.16 -20.55
CA ALA A 13 -30.39 -8.70 -19.71
C ALA A 13 -29.85 -7.35 -20.22
N LEU A 14 -29.70 -7.20 -21.54
CA LEU A 14 -29.29 -5.93 -22.16
C LEU A 14 -30.31 -4.82 -21.89
N LYS A 15 -31.61 -5.09 -22.06
CA LYS A 15 -32.70 -4.15 -21.75
C LYS A 15 -32.70 -3.74 -20.28
N SER A 16 -32.36 -4.66 -19.36
CA SER A 16 -32.24 -4.33 -17.93
C SER A 16 -31.10 -3.37 -17.65
N VAL A 17 -29.95 -3.50 -18.34
CA VAL A 17 -28.82 -2.57 -18.20
C VAL A 17 -29.15 -1.19 -18.75
N GLU A 18 -29.97 -1.09 -19.80
CA GLU A 18 -30.38 0.19 -20.39
C GLU A 18 -31.23 1.05 -19.43
N LYS A 19 -31.89 0.44 -18.45
CA LYS A 19 -32.61 1.15 -17.38
C LYS A 19 -31.66 1.90 -16.43
N ALA A 20 -30.38 1.55 -16.39
CA ALA A 20 -29.39 2.27 -15.61
C ALA A 20 -29.00 3.60 -16.28
N PRO A 21 -28.62 4.63 -15.51
CA PRO A 21 -28.07 5.88 -16.05
C PRO A 21 -26.93 5.62 -17.04
N VAL A 22 -26.89 6.40 -18.13
CA VAL A 22 -25.97 6.17 -19.27
C VAL A 22 -24.52 6.00 -18.84
N PHE A 23 -24.05 6.81 -17.89
CA PHE A 23 -22.68 6.78 -17.39
C PHE A 23 -22.33 5.49 -16.62
N LEU A 24 -23.32 4.80 -16.03
CA LEU A 24 -23.12 3.55 -15.30
C LEU A 24 -23.20 2.31 -16.20
N ARG A 25 -23.84 2.39 -17.38
CA ARG A 25 -24.08 1.22 -18.25
C ARG A 25 -22.82 0.48 -18.64
N GLY A 26 -21.78 1.22 -19.05
CA GLY A 26 -20.50 0.63 -19.44
C GLY A 26 -19.80 -0.09 -18.29
N MET A 27 -19.89 0.49 -17.09
CA MET A 27 -19.42 -0.14 -15.87
C MET A 27 -20.24 -1.40 -15.60
N VAL A 28 -21.56 -1.31 -15.46
CA VAL A 28 -22.48 -2.44 -15.20
C VAL A 28 -22.27 -3.62 -16.14
N ARG A 29 -21.98 -3.39 -17.42
CA ARG A 29 -21.61 -4.46 -18.37
C ARG A 29 -20.30 -5.15 -17.98
N LYS A 30 -19.22 -4.39 -17.78
CA LYS A 30 -17.93 -4.94 -17.30
C LYS A 30 -18.09 -5.69 -15.98
N LEU A 31 -18.94 -5.18 -15.10
CA LEU A 31 -19.23 -5.74 -13.79
C LEU A 31 -19.87 -7.13 -13.88
N ALA A 32 -20.97 -7.20 -14.60
CA ALA A 32 -21.71 -8.44 -14.80
C ALA A 32 -20.87 -9.48 -15.56
N GLU A 33 -20.09 -9.05 -16.56
CA GLU A 33 -19.16 -9.93 -17.28
C GLU A 33 -18.07 -10.49 -16.39
N LYS A 34 -17.45 -9.68 -15.53
CA LYS A 34 -16.44 -10.19 -14.60
C LYS A 34 -17.04 -11.21 -13.62
N LYS A 35 -18.18 -10.88 -13.01
CA LYS A 35 -18.88 -11.79 -12.07
C LYS A 35 -19.29 -13.09 -12.76
N ALA A 36 -19.73 -13.02 -14.02
CA ALA A 36 -19.98 -14.20 -14.85
C ALA A 36 -18.71 -15.06 -15.06
N ARG A 37 -17.54 -14.46 -15.37
CA ARG A 37 -16.28 -15.23 -15.49
C ARG A 37 -15.89 -15.90 -14.18
N GLU A 38 -16.04 -15.21 -13.05
CA GLU A 38 -15.72 -15.74 -11.71
C GLU A 38 -16.63 -16.92 -11.33
N MET A 39 -17.91 -16.85 -11.70
CA MET A 39 -18.90 -17.92 -11.46
C MET A 39 -18.87 -19.01 -12.55
N GLY A 40 -17.98 -18.91 -13.54
CA GLY A 40 -17.92 -19.85 -14.67
C GLY A 40 -19.12 -19.79 -15.63
N LEU A 41 -19.88 -18.69 -15.60
CA LEU A 41 -21.04 -18.47 -16.45
C LEU A 41 -20.62 -17.94 -17.83
N SER A 42 -21.08 -18.59 -18.90
CA SER A 42 -20.89 -18.13 -20.28
C SER A 42 -22.02 -17.21 -20.77
N THR A 43 -23.13 -17.13 -20.03
CA THR A 43 -24.32 -16.36 -20.42
C THR A 43 -24.88 -15.60 -19.23
N ILE A 44 -25.18 -14.30 -19.41
CA ILE A 44 -25.80 -13.43 -18.41
C ILE A 44 -27.29 -13.26 -18.74
N THR A 45 -28.16 -13.59 -17.78
CA THR A 45 -29.61 -13.45 -17.88
C THR A 45 -30.14 -12.29 -17.04
N ALA A 46 -31.37 -11.83 -17.32
CA ALA A 46 -32.01 -10.76 -16.56
C ALA A 46 -32.25 -11.14 -15.09
N GLU A 47 -32.63 -12.39 -14.82
CA GLU A 47 -32.79 -12.92 -13.46
C GLU A 47 -31.49 -12.85 -12.68
N GLN A 48 -30.37 -13.19 -13.32
CA GLN A 48 -29.07 -13.15 -12.71
C GLN A 48 -28.65 -11.71 -12.34
N LEU A 49 -28.98 -10.73 -13.19
CA LEU A 49 -28.76 -9.31 -12.88
C LEU A 49 -29.63 -8.84 -11.70
N VAL A 50 -30.89 -9.30 -11.60
CA VAL A 50 -31.78 -8.96 -10.48
C VAL A 50 -31.26 -9.57 -9.19
N GLN A 51 -30.84 -10.83 -9.21
CA GLN A 51 -30.25 -11.50 -8.05
C GLN A 51 -29.00 -10.74 -7.57
N TRP A 52 -28.07 -10.45 -8.48
CA TRP A 52 -26.85 -9.72 -8.14
C TRP A 52 -27.14 -8.30 -7.66
N LYS A 53 -28.14 -7.63 -8.24
CA LYS A 53 -28.60 -6.32 -7.76
C LYS A 53 -29.12 -6.40 -6.32
N ASN A 54 -29.93 -7.40 -5.98
CA ASN A 54 -30.50 -7.56 -4.64
C ASN A 54 -29.41 -7.90 -3.61
N GLU A 55 -28.47 -8.77 -3.96
CA GLU A 55 -27.26 -9.03 -3.17
C GLU A 55 -26.47 -7.74 -2.91
N SER A 56 -26.24 -6.95 -3.96
CA SER A 56 -25.56 -5.64 -3.84
C SER A 56 -26.36 -4.61 -3.05
N MET A 57 -27.69 -4.54 -3.17
CA MET A 57 -28.52 -3.62 -2.37
C MET A 57 -28.47 -3.96 -0.88
N GLY A 58 -28.50 -5.25 -0.53
CA GLY A 58 -28.32 -5.70 0.86
C GLY A 58 -26.94 -5.33 1.39
N ALA A 59 -25.89 -5.60 0.60
CA ALA A 59 -24.50 -5.31 0.98
C ALA A 59 -24.20 -3.81 1.08
N LEU A 60 -24.87 -2.95 0.31
CA LEU A 60 -24.66 -1.49 0.31
C LEU A 60 -25.48 -0.75 1.38
N GLY A 61 -26.37 -1.42 2.13
CA GLY A 61 -27.19 -0.78 3.16
C GLY A 61 -28.56 -0.29 2.67
N GLY A 62 -29.16 -0.98 1.70
CA GLY A 62 -30.50 -0.69 1.19
C GLY A 62 -30.54 0.48 0.21
N GLU A 63 -31.73 1.07 0.04
CA GLU A 63 -31.99 2.10 -0.99
C GLU A 63 -31.18 3.39 -0.77
N LYS A 64 -31.02 3.82 0.50
CA LYS A 64 -30.14 4.95 0.85
C LYS A 64 -28.67 4.66 0.48
N GLY A 65 -28.20 3.45 0.77
CA GLY A 65 -26.85 3.02 0.43
C GLY A 65 -26.58 2.98 -1.07
N LEU A 66 -27.60 2.62 -1.87
CA LEU A 66 -27.52 2.65 -3.33
C LEU A 66 -27.46 4.09 -3.88
N GLN A 67 -28.21 5.01 -3.28
CA GLN A 67 -28.17 6.43 -3.65
C GLN A 67 -26.78 7.02 -3.39
N GLU A 68 -26.23 6.79 -2.20
CA GLU A 68 -24.86 7.20 -1.87
C GLU A 68 -23.81 6.55 -2.79
N ALA A 69 -23.98 5.26 -3.10
CA ALA A 69 -23.12 4.57 -4.07
C ALA A 69 -23.19 5.23 -5.44
N ALA A 70 -24.38 5.60 -5.92
CA ALA A 70 -24.56 6.29 -7.19
C ALA A 70 -23.86 7.66 -7.22
N ASP A 71 -23.97 8.43 -6.13
CA ASP A 71 -23.30 9.72 -5.99
C ASP A 71 -21.76 9.58 -5.97
N GLN A 72 -21.24 8.58 -5.25
CA GLN A 72 -19.80 8.28 -5.23
C GLN A 72 -19.29 7.84 -6.60
N MET A 73 -20.04 6.98 -7.29
CA MET A 73 -19.73 6.55 -8.65
C MET A 73 -19.77 7.72 -9.65
N ALA A 74 -20.72 8.66 -9.50
CA ALA A 74 -20.76 9.88 -10.30
C ALA A 74 -19.53 10.76 -10.09
N LYS A 75 -18.92 10.71 -8.90
CA LYS A 75 -17.64 11.38 -8.56
C LYS A 75 -16.41 10.55 -8.95
N GLY A 76 -16.58 9.37 -9.55
CA GLY A 76 -15.49 8.49 -9.97
C GLY A 76 -14.92 7.57 -8.88
N HIS A 77 -15.57 7.50 -7.71
CA HIS A 77 -15.20 6.58 -6.63
C HIS A 77 -15.93 5.25 -6.73
N LEU A 78 -15.32 4.18 -6.22
CA LEU A 78 -15.99 2.90 -6.11
C LEU A 78 -16.92 2.88 -4.88
N PRO A 79 -18.11 2.27 -4.99
CA PRO A 79 -19.00 2.12 -3.86
C PRO A 79 -18.40 1.17 -2.82
N TRP A 80 -18.73 1.38 -1.55
CA TRP A 80 -18.28 0.54 -0.43
C TRP A 80 -19.47 -0.13 0.23
N THR A 81 -19.38 -1.45 0.42
CA THR A 81 -20.36 -2.21 1.22
C THR A 81 -20.39 -1.72 2.67
N LEU A 82 -21.52 -1.89 3.36
CA LEU A 82 -21.69 -1.52 4.76
C LEU A 82 -20.62 -2.17 5.65
N ALA A 83 -20.42 -3.48 5.50
CA ALA A 83 -19.41 -4.23 6.25
C ALA A 83 -17.97 -3.70 6.00
N ALA A 84 -17.65 -3.27 4.78
CA ALA A 84 -16.35 -2.66 4.49
C ALA A 84 -16.19 -1.28 5.15
N ARG A 85 -17.26 -0.47 5.17
CA ARG A 85 -17.24 0.85 5.84
C ARG A 85 -17.08 0.69 7.35
N GLU A 86 -17.81 -0.22 7.97
CA GLU A 86 -17.69 -0.54 9.41
C GLU A 86 -16.28 -1.02 9.76
N ARG A 87 -15.71 -1.89 8.94
CA ARG A 87 -14.32 -2.35 9.13
C ARG A 87 -13.31 -1.21 8.95
N LEU A 88 -13.48 -0.35 7.93
CA LEU A 88 -12.64 0.84 7.75
C LEU A 88 -12.73 1.79 8.95
N ALA A 89 -13.88 1.91 9.60
CA ALA A 89 -14.05 2.74 10.79
C ALA A 89 -13.19 2.25 11.97
N THR A 90 -12.79 0.98 12.00
CA THR A 90 -11.83 0.44 13.00
C THR A 90 -10.39 0.90 12.79
N VAL A 91 -10.08 1.42 11.60
CA VAL A 91 -8.77 2.01 11.30
C VAL A 91 -8.70 3.41 11.93
N PRO A 92 -7.57 3.78 12.57
CA PRO A 92 -7.32 5.15 13.04
C PRO A 92 -7.65 6.22 11.99
N ILE A 93 -8.31 7.29 12.41
CA ILE A 93 -8.98 8.26 11.52
C ILE A 93 -8.05 8.82 10.44
N PHE A 94 -6.81 9.14 10.82
CA PHE A 94 -5.79 9.71 9.92
C PHE A 94 -5.30 8.74 8.84
N MET A 95 -5.53 7.44 9.00
CA MET A 95 -5.17 6.42 8.02
C MET A 95 -6.35 5.98 7.15
N ARG A 96 -7.59 6.31 7.53
CA ARG A 96 -8.80 5.84 6.83
C ARG A 96 -8.82 6.24 5.36
N ASP A 97 -8.55 7.50 5.05
CA ASP A 97 -8.54 7.99 3.67
C ASP A 97 -7.49 7.28 2.81
N MET A 98 -6.31 7.04 3.40
CA MET A 98 -5.24 6.32 2.73
C MET A 98 -5.60 4.85 2.48
N VAL A 99 -6.14 4.16 3.49
CA VAL A 99 -6.60 2.77 3.33
C VAL A 99 -7.76 2.70 2.33
N ARG A 100 -8.65 3.69 2.33
CA ARG A 100 -9.73 3.82 1.33
C ARG A 100 -9.17 3.93 -0.08
N GLN A 101 -8.23 4.85 -0.32
CA GLN A 101 -7.59 5.02 -1.62
C GLN A 101 -6.88 3.75 -2.08
N ILE A 102 -6.10 3.11 -1.21
CA ILE A 102 -5.40 1.86 -1.54
C ILE A 102 -6.40 0.75 -1.92
N ALA A 103 -7.50 0.63 -1.17
CA ALA A 103 -8.52 -0.36 -1.45
C ALA A 103 -9.24 -0.08 -2.79
N GLU A 104 -9.54 1.19 -3.09
CA GLU A 104 -10.14 1.60 -4.37
C GLU A 104 -9.19 1.36 -5.54
N GLU A 105 -7.90 1.66 -5.41
CA GLU A 105 -6.92 1.39 -6.46
C GLU A 105 -6.77 -0.11 -6.75
N ILE A 106 -6.67 -0.93 -5.70
CA ILE A 106 -6.59 -2.39 -5.84
C ILE A 106 -7.90 -2.93 -6.41
N ALA A 107 -9.04 -2.34 -6.02
CA ALA A 107 -10.32 -2.65 -6.61
C ALA A 107 -10.30 -2.35 -8.11
N GLN A 108 -9.91 -1.15 -8.53
CA GLN A 108 -9.84 -0.74 -9.93
C GLN A 108 -8.86 -1.59 -10.75
N GLU A 109 -7.65 -1.84 -10.24
CA GLU A 109 -6.62 -2.66 -10.88
C GLU A 109 -7.13 -4.08 -11.15
N ARG A 110 -7.79 -4.69 -10.16
CA ARG A 110 -8.35 -6.04 -10.29
C ARG A 110 -9.73 -6.03 -10.96
N GLY A 111 -10.26 -4.87 -11.31
CA GLY A 111 -11.60 -4.68 -11.88
C GLY A 111 -12.73 -5.08 -10.93
N HIS A 112 -12.57 -4.94 -9.61
CA HIS A 112 -13.67 -4.99 -8.65
C HIS A 112 -14.57 -3.77 -8.79
N LEU A 113 -15.81 -3.94 -8.34
CA LEU A 113 -16.94 -3.06 -8.66
C LEU A 113 -17.37 -2.23 -7.46
N GLU A 114 -16.92 -2.68 -6.31
CA GLU A 114 -17.15 -2.15 -5.00
C GLU A 114 -15.98 -2.58 -4.13
N VAL A 115 -15.78 -1.87 -3.04
CA VAL A 115 -14.94 -2.33 -1.95
C VAL A 115 -15.82 -3.07 -0.95
N ASN A 116 -15.68 -4.39 -0.94
CA ASN A 116 -16.32 -5.27 0.04
C ASN A 116 -15.35 -5.65 1.18
N VAL A 117 -15.87 -6.27 2.23
CA VAL A 117 -15.09 -6.61 3.42
C VAL A 117 -13.93 -7.58 3.10
N GLU A 118 -14.13 -8.51 2.17
CA GLU A 118 -13.08 -9.45 1.74
C GLU A 118 -11.95 -8.76 1.00
N LEU A 119 -12.27 -7.80 0.14
CA LEU A 119 -11.27 -7.00 -0.54
C LEU A 119 -10.48 -6.18 0.47
N LEU A 120 -11.17 -5.55 1.43
CA LEU A 120 -10.52 -4.77 2.48
C LEU A 120 -9.60 -5.63 3.36
N GLN A 121 -10.01 -6.87 3.69
CA GLN A 121 -9.14 -7.84 4.37
C GLN A 121 -7.89 -8.17 3.55
N LYS A 122 -8.04 -8.40 2.24
CA LYS A 122 -6.89 -8.62 1.33
C LYS A 122 -5.96 -7.40 1.26
N VAL A 123 -6.52 -6.19 1.37
CA VAL A 123 -5.75 -4.93 1.43
C VAL A 123 -4.98 -4.85 2.74
N GLU A 124 -5.61 -5.13 3.88
CA GLU A 124 -4.95 -5.20 5.19
C GLU A 124 -3.82 -6.25 5.21
N ALA A 125 -4.04 -7.40 4.58
CA ALA A 125 -3.03 -8.45 4.45
C ALA A 125 -1.77 -8.01 3.66
N LEU A 126 -1.85 -6.95 2.84
CA LEU A 126 -0.65 -6.35 2.23
C LEU A 126 0.29 -5.71 3.26
N GLY A 127 -0.25 -5.33 4.42
CA GLY A 127 0.52 -4.85 5.56
C GLY A 127 0.99 -5.97 6.47
N GLU A 128 0.35 -7.13 6.40
CA GLU A 128 0.68 -8.34 7.15
C GLU A 128 1.79 -9.17 6.52
N PHE A 129 2.24 -8.85 5.29
CA PHE A 129 3.43 -9.48 4.69
C PHE A 129 4.53 -9.54 5.73
N GLU A 130 4.67 -10.75 6.26
CA GLU A 130 5.46 -11.04 7.42
C GLU A 130 6.87 -10.53 7.15
N ASP A 131 7.54 -10.13 8.22
CA ASP A 131 8.92 -10.50 8.39
C ASP A 131 9.00 -12.05 8.35
N GLN A 132 8.64 -12.68 7.22
CA GLN A 132 9.01 -14.03 6.86
C GLN A 132 10.53 -13.97 6.71
N LYS A 133 11.21 -13.90 7.85
CA LYS A 133 12.43 -14.66 8.00
C LYS A 133 12.02 -16.06 7.54
N PRO A 134 12.67 -16.66 6.53
CA PRO A 134 12.56 -18.10 6.38
C PRO A 134 12.74 -18.72 7.78
N ASP A 135 11.90 -19.70 8.14
CA ASP A 135 11.93 -20.34 9.47
C ASP A 135 13.35 -20.86 9.84
N ALA A 136 14.21 -21.04 8.84
CA ALA A 136 15.65 -21.15 9.02
C ALA A 136 16.35 -19.83 8.68
N GLU A 137 16.92 -19.16 9.68
CA GLU A 137 17.97 -18.17 9.43
C GLU A 137 19.08 -18.84 8.62
N MET A 138 19.51 -18.21 7.52
CA MET A 138 20.63 -18.72 6.73
C MET A 138 21.83 -18.89 7.67
N PRO A 139 22.50 -20.06 7.71
CA PRO A 139 23.70 -20.23 8.50
C PRO A 139 24.81 -19.28 8.02
N TRP A 140 25.58 -18.70 8.95
CA TRP A 140 26.73 -17.86 8.63
C TRP A 140 28.00 -18.44 9.23
N THR A 141 29.02 -18.60 8.39
CA THR A 141 30.38 -18.91 8.82
C THR A 141 30.99 -17.74 9.61
N ASP A 142 31.92 -18.03 10.51
CA ASP A 142 32.61 -16.98 11.27
C ASP A 142 33.45 -16.07 10.38
N GLY A 143 34.00 -16.61 9.28
CA GLY A 143 34.67 -15.82 8.25
C GLY A 143 33.76 -14.79 7.56
N ALA A 144 32.50 -15.14 7.27
CA ALA A 144 31.52 -14.21 6.72
C ALA A 144 31.13 -13.12 7.73
N LYS A 145 30.90 -13.50 9.00
CA LYS A 145 30.60 -12.55 10.08
C LYS A 145 31.75 -11.55 10.29
N ALA A 146 32.99 -12.03 10.30
CA ALA A 146 34.18 -11.19 10.43
C ALA A 146 34.32 -10.21 9.26
N LEU A 147 34.07 -10.66 8.02
CA LEU A 147 34.09 -9.79 6.86
C LEU A 147 33.02 -8.69 6.92
N LEU A 148 31.82 -9.02 7.41
CA LEU A 148 30.75 -8.04 7.65
C LEU A 148 31.09 -7.05 8.75
N MET A 149 31.63 -7.51 9.88
CA MET A 149 32.09 -6.64 10.97
C MET A 149 33.18 -5.66 10.49
N LYS A 150 34.13 -6.14 9.69
CA LYS A 150 35.17 -5.30 9.07
C LYS A 150 34.56 -4.24 8.14
N LYS A 151 33.50 -4.57 7.42
CA LYS A 151 32.82 -3.63 6.50
C LYS A 151 32.13 -2.48 7.24
N ILE A 152 31.66 -2.72 8.47
CA ILE A 152 30.95 -1.74 9.29
C ILE A 152 31.82 -1.11 10.38
N GLU A 153 33.12 -1.36 10.38
CA GLU A 153 34.06 -0.84 11.38
C GLU A 153 34.08 0.70 11.42
N SER A 154 33.83 1.35 10.28
CA SER A 154 33.71 2.81 10.18
C SER A 154 32.31 3.34 10.51
N ALA A 155 31.33 2.48 10.81
CA ALA A 155 29.99 2.91 11.18
C ALA A 155 29.96 3.44 12.63
N PRO A 156 29.20 4.50 12.92
CA PRO A 156 29.03 4.99 14.29
C PRO A 156 28.51 3.90 15.23
N ALA A 157 29.06 3.80 16.44
CA ALA A 157 28.76 2.74 17.42
C ALA A 157 27.24 2.57 17.69
N VAL A 158 26.49 3.67 17.67
CA VAL A 158 25.03 3.70 17.89
C VAL A 158 24.26 3.02 16.75
N ALA A 159 24.82 3.00 15.55
CA ALA A 159 24.20 2.42 14.35
C ALA A 159 24.81 1.06 13.96
N THR A 160 25.86 0.57 14.62
CA THR A 160 26.59 -0.65 14.22
C THR A 160 25.68 -1.87 14.10
N ASP A 161 24.86 -2.16 15.13
CA ASP A 161 23.91 -3.29 15.09
C ASP A 161 22.86 -3.12 13.98
N PHE A 162 22.40 -1.88 13.76
CA PHE A 162 21.46 -1.60 12.67
C PHE A 162 22.08 -1.84 11.29
N VAL A 163 23.28 -1.30 11.04
CA VAL A 163 23.97 -1.45 9.76
C VAL A 163 24.35 -2.92 9.56
N PHE A 164 24.74 -3.62 10.61
CA PHE A 164 25.00 -5.06 10.60
C PHE A 164 23.77 -5.83 10.12
N GLN A 165 22.62 -5.66 10.78
CA GLN A 165 21.38 -6.37 10.42
C GLN A 165 20.90 -6.00 9.02
N MET A 166 21.03 -4.72 8.62
CA MET A 166 20.67 -4.28 7.28
C MET A 166 21.52 -4.96 6.21
N LEU A 167 22.84 -4.96 6.36
CA LEU A 167 23.76 -5.57 5.40
C LEU A 167 23.67 -7.10 5.40
N LYS A 168 23.44 -7.71 6.57
CA LYS A 168 23.17 -9.14 6.70
C LYS A 168 21.93 -9.55 5.91
N ASN A 169 20.80 -8.87 6.14
CA ASN A 169 19.54 -9.18 5.44
C ASN A 169 19.66 -8.93 3.93
N ASP A 170 20.31 -7.84 3.52
CA ASP A 170 20.55 -7.56 2.10
C ASP A 170 21.44 -8.66 1.46
N ALA A 171 22.46 -9.14 2.16
CA ALA A 171 23.31 -10.24 1.68
C ALA A 171 22.55 -11.57 1.59
N GLU A 172 21.72 -11.90 2.58
CA GLU A 172 20.86 -13.09 2.57
C GLU A 172 19.84 -13.06 1.44
N ASP A 173 19.15 -11.94 1.23
CA ASP A 173 18.20 -11.77 0.12
C ASP A 173 18.88 -12.05 -1.23
N LEU A 174 20.10 -11.53 -1.43
CA LEU A 174 20.89 -11.77 -2.66
C LEU A 174 21.41 -13.20 -2.77
N ALA A 175 21.81 -13.80 -1.65
CA ALA A 175 22.32 -15.16 -1.59
C ALA A 175 21.20 -16.17 -1.90
N LEU A 176 20.01 -15.98 -1.33
CA LEU A 176 18.82 -16.77 -1.64
C LEU A 176 18.41 -16.64 -3.12
N ALA A 177 18.44 -15.44 -3.68
CA ALA A 177 18.15 -15.22 -5.10
C ALA A 177 19.14 -15.95 -6.04
N LYS A 178 20.36 -16.23 -5.56
CA LYS A 178 21.38 -17.01 -6.26
C LYS A 178 21.35 -18.51 -5.92
N GLY A 179 20.43 -18.95 -5.05
CA GLY A 179 20.29 -20.34 -4.63
C GLY A 179 21.29 -20.79 -3.56
N PHE A 180 21.97 -19.87 -2.88
CA PHE A 180 22.84 -20.23 -1.76
C PHE A 180 22.01 -20.58 -0.52
N THR A 181 22.42 -21.62 0.20
CA THR A 181 21.78 -22.10 1.43
C THR A 181 22.55 -21.72 2.69
N GLU A 182 23.79 -21.27 2.56
CA GLU A 182 24.68 -20.84 3.63
C GLU A 182 25.47 -19.60 3.20
N MET A 183 25.73 -18.69 4.14
CA MET A 183 26.60 -17.55 3.94
C MET A 183 28.05 -17.88 4.35
N THR A 184 28.82 -18.33 3.37
CA THR A 184 30.28 -18.45 3.48
C THR A 184 30.96 -17.12 3.19
N GLN A 185 32.25 -16.99 3.56
CA GLN A 185 33.03 -15.80 3.22
C GLN A 185 33.11 -15.55 1.70
N GLU A 186 33.14 -16.62 0.91
CA GLU A 186 33.15 -16.56 -0.56
C GLU A 186 31.80 -16.08 -1.10
N ASN A 187 30.69 -16.67 -0.64
CA ASN A 187 29.34 -16.27 -1.04
C ASN A 187 29.07 -14.79 -0.70
N LEU A 188 29.54 -14.34 0.48
CA LEU A 188 29.42 -12.94 0.90
C LEU A 188 30.17 -11.99 -0.04
N LYS A 189 31.40 -12.35 -0.45
CA LYS A 189 32.12 -11.58 -1.46
C LYS A 189 31.38 -11.59 -2.79
N THR A 190 30.88 -12.74 -3.24
CA THR A 190 30.12 -12.85 -4.49
C THR A 190 28.89 -11.93 -4.51
N VAL A 191 28.13 -11.85 -3.41
CA VAL A 191 26.93 -10.99 -3.36
C VAL A 191 27.25 -9.50 -3.16
N TRP A 192 28.47 -9.14 -2.74
CA TRP A 192 28.89 -7.75 -2.54
C TRP A 192 29.77 -7.17 -3.64
N GLU A 193 30.59 -8.00 -4.30
CA GLU A 193 31.54 -7.56 -5.33
C GLU A 193 30.88 -7.55 -6.72
N ILE A 194 29.84 -8.35 -6.95
CA ILE A 194 29.08 -8.30 -8.20
C ILE A 194 28.13 -7.10 -8.16
N PRO A 195 28.26 -6.12 -9.08
CA PRO A 195 27.31 -5.02 -9.17
C PRO A 195 25.89 -5.57 -9.33
N LEU A 196 24.98 -5.04 -8.52
CA LEU A 196 23.56 -5.41 -8.62
C LEU A 196 23.08 -5.13 -10.06
N GLU A 197 22.27 -6.04 -10.61
CA GLU A 197 21.60 -5.78 -11.89
C GLU A 197 20.86 -4.43 -11.80
N GLU A 198 21.08 -3.60 -12.83
CA GLU A 198 20.44 -2.31 -12.93
C GLU A 198 18.93 -2.51 -13.14
N VAL A 199 18.14 -1.87 -12.29
CA VAL A 199 16.68 -1.87 -12.42
C VAL A 199 16.29 -0.64 -13.22
N LYS A 200 15.74 -0.86 -14.40
CA LYS A 200 15.24 0.23 -15.26
C LYS A 200 13.98 0.83 -14.65
N TRP A 201 13.74 2.09 -14.97
CA TRP A 201 12.51 2.80 -14.61
C TRP A 201 11.82 3.23 -15.89
N SER A 202 10.51 3.00 -15.99
CA SER A 202 9.75 3.59 -17.07
C SER A 202 9.77 5.12 -16.96
N GLY A 203 9.68 5.82 -18.08
CA GLY A 203 9.71 7.29 -18.07
C GLY A 203 8.58 7.93 -17.25
N GLU A 204 7.45 7.25 -17.10
CA GLU A 204 6.35 7.67 -16.23
C GLU A 204 6.66 7.44 -14.75
N ALA A 205 7.14 6.25 -14.37
CA ALA A 205 7.50 5.93 -13.00
C ALA A 205 8.63 6.85 -12.49
N TRP A 206 9.59 7.16 -13.35
CA TRP A 206 10.68 8.10 -13.03
C TRP A 206 10.14 9.51 -12.76
N ARG A 207 9.26 10.03 -13.61
CA ARG A 207 8.63 11.35 -13.40
C ARG A 207 7.84 11.41 -12.09
N ARG A 208 7.08 10.36 -11.76
CA ARG A 208 6.35 10.25 -10.48
C ARG A 208 7.29 10.21 -9.28
N LEU A 209 8.45 9.57 -9.39
CA LEU A 209 9.45 9.61 -8.32
C LEU A 209 9.99 11.04 -8.11
N GLN A 210 10.16 11.83 -9.17
CA GLN A 210 10.66 13.21 -9.07
C GLN A 210 9.70 14.15 -8.34
N THR A 211 8.38 13.88 -8.33
CA THR A 211 7.41 14.72 -7.60
C THR A 211 7.50 14.55 -6.08
N SER A 212 8.16 13.51 -5.60
CA SER A 212 8.40 13.30 -4.17
C SER A 212 9.42 14.30 -3.61
N PRO A 213 9.30 14.74 -2.35
CA PRO A 213 10.29 15.62 -1.71
C PRO A 213 11.70 15.02 -1.68
N ASP A 214 12.72 15.86 -1.79
CA ASP A 214 14.14 15.46 -1.87
C ASP A 214 14.56 14.50 -0.74
N PHE A 215 14.13 14.79 0.49
CA PHE A 215 14.51 14.04 1.70
C PHE A 215 13.97 12.60 1.74
N VAL A 216 12.91 12.28 0.99
CA VAL A 216 12.38 10.91 0.85
C VAL A 216 12.68 10.27 -0.51
N ARG A 217 12.92 11.08 -1.57
CA ARG A 217 13.06 10.58 -2.95
C ARG A 217 14.12 9.49 -3.10
N SER A 218 15.31 9.71 -2.53
CA SER A 218 16.40 8.73 -2.58
C SER A 218 16.05 7.43 -1.84
N GLY A 219 15.31 7.53 -0.73
CA GLY A 219 14.81 6.39 0.02
C GLY A 219 13.77 5.58 -0.75
N ILE A 220 12.81 6.26 -1.39
CA ILE A 220 11.78 5.63 -2.24
C ILE A 220 12.44 4.89 -3.40
N LYS A 221 13.40 5.53 -4.09
CA LYS A 221 14.16 4.90 -5.20
C LYS A 221 14.80 3.59 -4.74
N LYS A 222 15.61 3.65 -3.67
CA LYS A 222 16.32 2.47 -3.14
C LYS A 222 15.36 1.36 -2.73
N ALA A 223 14.27 1.70 -2.03
CA ALA A 223 13.29 0.72 -1.58
C ALA A 223 12.57 0.03 -2.76
N ALA A 224 12.19 0.80 -3.79
CA ALA A 224 11.53 0.27 -4.99
C ALA A 224 12.46 -0.64 -5.79
N GLU A 225 13.73 -0.25 -6.00
CA GLU A 225 14.71 -1.07 -6.71
C GLU A 225 15.06 -2.36 -5.96
N ARG A 226 15.23 -2.28 -4.63
CA ARG A 226 15.46 -3.48 -3.80
C ARG A 226 14.31 -4.47 -3.98
N ARG A 227 13.07 -3.98 -3.96
CA ARG A 227 11.90 -4.82 -4.14
C ARG A 227 11.79 -5.40 -5.55
N ALA A 228 12.11 -4.61 -6.58
CA ALA A 228 12.18 -5.11 -7.94
C ALA A 228 13.19 -6.25 -8.10
N ARG A 229 14.39 -6.12 -7.52
CA ARG A 229 15.39 -7.20 -7.52
C ARG A 229 14.89 -8.44 -6.80
N LYS A 230 14.25 -8.28 -5.63
CA LYS A 230 13.67 -9.39 -4.87
C LYS A 230 12.55 -10.11 -5.63
N GLU A 231 11.77 -9.38 -6.43
CA GLU A 231 10.72 -9.96 -7.29
C GLU A 231 11.26 -10.44 -8.66
N GLY A 232 12.58 -10.36 -8.92
CA GLY A 232 13.18 -10.72 -10.21
C GLY A 232 12.80 -9.80 -11.37
N VAL A 233 12.34 -8.59 -11.07
CA VAL A 233 11.85 -7.62 -12.05
C VAL A 233 12.96 -6.67 -12.47
N ARG A 234 13.14 -6.52 -13.79
CA ARG A 234 14.17 -5.66 -14.38
C ARG A 234 13.72 -4.23 -14.71
N GLU A 235 12.41 -3.96 -14.67
CA GLU A 235 11.85 -2.62 -14.89
C GLU A 235 10.71 -2.28 -13.92
N ILE A 236 10.80 -1.11 -13.31
CA ILE A 236 9.73 -0.52 -12.48
C ILE A 236 8.83 0.33 -13.38
N SER A 237 7.62 -0.17 -13.63
CA SER A 237 6.53 0.57 -14.28
C SER A 237 5.77 1.46 -13.27
N SER A 238 4.93 2.36 -13.79
CA SER A 238 4.07 3.24 -12.98
C SER A 238 3.11 2.43 -12.09
N GLU A 239 2.48 1.39 -12.65
CA GLU A 239 1.62 0.45 -11.94
C GLU A 239 2.38 -0.29 -10.82
N ARG A 240 3.60 -0.77 -11.11
CA ARG A 240 4.42 -1.46 -10.12
C ARG A 240 4.85 -0.54 -8.99
N LEU A 241 5.17 0.72 -9.30
CA LEU A 241 5.48 1.73 -8.29
C LEU A 241 4.28 1.96 -7.35
N THR A 242 3.05 2.00 -7.90
CA THR A 242 1.82 2.06 -7.12
C THR A 242 1.67 0.86 -6.19
N ARG A 243 1.89 -0.37 -6.69
CA ARG A 243 1.85 -1.59 -5.86
C ARG A 243 2.86 -1.53 -4.71
N TYR A 244 4.09 -1.10 -4.98
CA TYR A 244 5.14 -0.97 -3.96
C TYR A 244 4.79 0.07 -2.90
N ARG A 245 4.26 1.23 -3.32
CA ARG A 245 3.75 2.26 -2.42
C ARG A 245 2.64 1.69 -1.53
N ASN A 246 1.63 1.05 -2.12
CA ASN A 246 0.48 0.52 -1.39
C ASN A 246 0.90 -0.48 -0.32
N GLN A 247 1.80 -1.41 -0.67
CA GLN A 247 2.35 -2.36 0.28
C GLN A 247 3.16 -1.66 1.39
N ALA A 248 3.97 -0.65 1.07
CA ALA A 248 4.73 0.09 2.07
C ALA A 248 3.81 0.87 3.03
N MET A 249 2.75 1.50 2.51
CA MET A 249 1.76 2.22 3.32
C MET A 249 0.97 1.27 4.21
N MET A 250 0.48 0.14 3.68
CA MET A 250 -0.25 -0.85 4.51
C MET A 250 0.63 -1.44 5.60
N LYS A 251 1.94 -1.66 5.34
CA LYS A 251 2.88 -2.06 6.39
C LYS A 251 2.99 -1.00 7.50
N ALA A 252 3.00 0.28 7.14
CA ALA A 252 2.98 1.35 8.14
C ALA A 252 1.66 1.35 8.94
N VAL A 253 0.52 1.19 8.27
CA VAL A 253 -0.81 1.12 8.91
C VAL A 253 -0.87 0.00 9.94
N MET A 254 -0.46 -1.22 9.57
CA MET A 254 -0.51 -2.38 10.47
C MET A 254 0.43 -2.21 11.66
N ARG A 255 1.61 -1.60 11.45
CA ARG A 255 2.54 -1.29 12.54
C ARG A 255 1.98 -0.26 13.52
N ILE A 256 1.39 0.82 13.01
CA ILE A 256 0.77 1.88 13.82
C ILE A 256 -0.41 1.32 14.63
N ARG A 257 -1.26 0.50 13.98
CA ARG A 257 -2.37 -0.20 14.63
C ARG A 257 -1.87 -1.11 15.77
N LYS A 258 -0.79 -1.88 15.55
CA LYS A 258 -0.17 -2.73 16.58
C LYS A 258 0.40 -1.92 17.76
N LEU A 259 0.83 -0.68 17.53
CA LEU A 259 1.33 0.22 18.58
C LEU A 259 0.21 0.95 19.33
N GLY A 260 -1.05 0.84 18.87
CA GLY A 260 -2.22 1.44 19.52
C GLY A 260 -2.37 2.95 19.33
N PHE A 261 -1.73 3.52 18.30
CA PHE A 261 -1.88 4.94 17.99
C PHE A 261 -3.14 5.20 17.17
N ASN A 262 -4.05 6.02 17.72
CA ASN A 262 -5.32 6.38 17.08
C ASN A 262 -5.26 7.72 16.32
N GLU A 263 -4.24 8.51 16.59
CA GLU A 263 -3.99 9.81 15.97
C GLU A 263 -2.53 9.89 15.51
N LEU A 264 -2.32 10.61 14.41
CA LEU A 264 -0.99 11.06 14.04
C LEU A 264 -0.82 12.37 14.78
N THR A 265 0.11 12.44 15.72
CA THR A 265 0.57 13.68 16.35
C THR A 265 2.09 13.61 16.44
N PHE A 266 2.77 14.76 16.55
CA PHE A 266 4.21 14.73 16.81
C PHE A 266 4.52 14.09 18.18
N ASP A 267 3.61 14.23 19.15
CA ASP A 267 3.72 13.57 20.45
C ASP A 267 3.66 12.03 20.33
N ALA A 268 2.80 11.51 19.45
CA ALA A 268 2.77 10.08 19.14
C ALA A 268 4.09 9.61 18.52
N PHE A 269 4.75 10.47 17.74
CA PHE A 269 6.05 10.18 17.16
C PHE A 269 7.18 10.20 18.20
N ASP A 270 7.20 11.18 19.11
CA ASP A 270 8.16 11.23 20.20
C ASP A 270 8.00 10.04 21.14
N ALA A 271 6.76 9.63 21.41
CA ALA A 271 6.44 8.38 22.09
C ALA A 271 6.94 7.16 21.30
N ALA A 272 6.83 7.14 19.98
CA ALA A 272 7.37 6.07 19.14
C ALA A 272 8.91 6.04 19.16
N LYS A 273 9.60 7.19 19.20
CA LYS A 273 11.06 7.27 19.32
C LYS A 273 11.54 6.66 20.64
N GLN A 274 10.79 6.85 21.72
CA GLN A 274 11.06 6.21 23.01
C GLN A 274 10.78 4.70 22.97
N LYS A 275 9.66 4.27 22.36
CA LYS A 275 9.24 2.85 22.34
C LYS A 275 10.00 1.99 21.33
N VAL A 276 10.52 2.57 20.26
CA VAL A 276 11.17 1.84 19.16
C VAL A 276 12.68 1.95 19.29
N LYS A 277 13.32 0.89 19.81
CA LYS A 277 14.78 0.80 20.02
C LYS A 277 15.61 1.27 18.81
N ARG A 278 15.17 0.97 17.59
CA ARG A 278 15.88 1.33 16.34
C ARG A 278 15.87 2.82 15.98
N LEU A 279 15.05 3.62 16.63
CA LEU A 279 14.96 5.08 16.41
C LEU A 279 15.75 5.87 17.46
N GLN A 280 16.22 5.22 18.54
CA GLN A 280 16.98 5.86 19.60
C GLN A 280 18.41 6.15 19.13
N GLY A 281 18.84 7.42 19.19
CA GLY A 281 20.21 7.84 18.85
C GLY A 281 20.52 7.89 17.34
N ASN A 282 19.51 7.89 16.47
CA ASN A 282 19.70 8.00 15.02
C ASN A 282 19.57 9.44 14.54
N GLU A 283 20.68 10.19 14.53
CA GLU A 283 20.73 11.60 14.12
C GLU A 283 20.17 11.85 12.70
N GLN A 284 20.37 10.92 11.76
CA GLN A 284 19.84 11.04 10.41
C GLN A 284 18.32 10.82 10.35
N ALA A 285 17.77 9.99 11.24
CA ALA A 285 16.33 9.87 11.38
C ALA A 285 15.75 11.16 11.98
N GLU A 286 16.40 11.71 13.02
CA GLU A 286 16.01 12.98 13.65
C GLU A 286 16.00 14.14 12.66
N LYS A 287 17.09 14.33 11.91
CA LYS A 287 17.17 15.39 10.89
C LYS A 287 16.07 15.28 9.83
N ARG A 288 15.80 14.06 9.34
CA ARG A 288 14.70 13.83 8.39
C ARG A 288 13.34 14.17 8.99
N LEU A 289 13.15 13.96 10.28
CA LEU A 289 11.90 14.29 10.97
C LEU A 289 11.73 15.78 11.14
N ASP A 290 12.81 16.50 11.44
CA ASP A 290 12.78 17.96 11.50
C ASP A 290 12.48 18.56 10.12
N GLU A 291 13.06 18.00 9.05
CA GLU A 291 12.74 18.36 7.66
C GLU A 291 11.26 18.06 7.32
N ILE A 292 10.71 16.92 7.77
CA ILE A 292 9.28 16.60 7.63
C ILE A 292 8.43 17.63 8.39
N ARG A 293 8.79 17.96 9.63
CA ARG A 293 8.07 18.92 10.47
C ARG A 293 8.04 20.30 9.82
N ASP A 294 9.19 20.76 9.31
CA ASP A 294 9.32 22.04 8.63
C ASP A 294 8.51 22.07 7.33
N PHE A 295 8.62 21.02 6.51
CA PHE A 295 7.86 20.88 5.26
C PHE A 295 6.35 20.92 5.49
N MET A 296 5.87 20.20 6.52
CA MET A 296 4.44 20.13 6.86
C MET A 296 3.90 21.47 7.39
N THR A 297 4.75 22.24 8.07
CA THR A 297 4.39 23.56 8.64
C THR A 297 4.35 24.65 7.55
N LYS A 298 5.24 24.58 6.57
CA LYS A 298 5.40 25.61 5.51
C LYS A 298 4.53 25.39 4.27
N ARG A 299 3.77 24.31 4.16
CA ARG A 299 3.04 23.97 2.92
C ARG A 299 1.92 25.00 2.61
N PRO A 300 1.94 25.66 1.42
CA PRO A 300 0.83 26.47 0.94
C PRO A 300 -0.38 25.59 0.53
N GLU A 301 -1.58 26.15 0.62
CA GLU A 301 -2.91 25.54 0.45
C GLU A 301 -3.20 24.97 -0.96
N LYS A 302 -2.42 23.99 -1.43
CA LYS A 302 -2.76 23.16 -2.59
C LYS A 302 -2.60 21.67 -2.26
N PRO A 303 -3.66 21.02 -1.77
CA PRO A 303 -3.64 19.67 -1.25
C PRO A 303 -4.11 18.67 -2.32
N GLY A 304 -3.27 18.49 -3.32
CA GLY A 304 -3.28 17.28 -4.13
C GLY A 304 -2.19 16.34 -3.66
N GLU A 305 -2.49 15.04 -3.61
CA GLU A 305 -1.57 13.92 -3.85
C GLU A 305 -0.95 13.09 -2.72
N VAL A 306 -0.88 13.46 -1.43
CA VAL A 306 -0.29 12.47 -0.47
C VAL A 306 -0.94 12.37 0.91
N LEU A 307 -1.59 13.40 1.45
CA LEU A 307 -2.30 13.34 2.73
C LEU A 307 -3.47 14.34 2.67
N GLY A 308 -4.67 13.90 3.06
CA GLY A 308 -5.92 14.63 2.89
C GLY A 308 -5.86 16.07 3.41
N GLU A 309 -6.39 17.00 2.61
CA GLU A 309 -6.54 18.43 2.90
C GLU A 309 -7.12 18.71 4.30
N GLU A 310 -8.13 17.93 4.65
CA GLU A 310 -8.87 18.08 5.89
C GLU A 310 -8.07 17.59 7.09
N LEU A 311 -7.37 16.46 6.94
CA LEU A 311 -6.47 15.92 7.95
C LEU A 311 -5.34 16.90 8.26
N MET A 312 -4.72 17.46 7.22
CA MET A 312 -3.63 18.43 7.36
C MET A 312 -4.10 19.77 7.93
N THR A 313 -5.35 20.15 7.68
CA THR A 313 -5.93 21.39 8.22
C THR A 313 -6.30 21.23 9.70
N ARG A 314 -6.92 20.11 10.09
CA ARG A 314 -7.17 19.78 11.51
C ARG A 314 -5.87 19.66 12.29
N PHE A 315 -4.87 18.99 11.72
CA PHE A 315 -3.53 18.86 12.30
C PHE A 315 -2.85 20.22 12.48
N ARG A 316 -2.97 21.14 11.51
CA ARG A 316 -2.46 22.52 11.63
C ARG A 316 -3.18 23.36 12.70
N LYS A 317 -4.51 23.22 12.84
CA LYS A 317 -5.29 23.92 13.89
C LYS A 317 -4.92 23.44 15.29
N TYR A 318 -4.81 22.13 15.46
CA TYR A 318 -4.42 21.52 16.73
C TYR A 318 -3.00 21.94 17.16
N LEU A 319 -2.04 22.00 16.22
CA LEU A 319 -0.67 22.49 16.48
C LEU A 319 -0.60 23.98 16.85
N LYS A 320 -1.60 24.77 16.50
CA LYS A 320 -1.71 26.18 16.90
C LYS A 320 -2.39 26.37 18.27
N GLY A 321 -2.76 25.28 18.95
CA GLY A 321 -3.42 25.33 20.26
C GLY A 321 -4.92 25.60 20.20
N GLU A 322 -5.53 25.54 19.01
CA GLU A 322 -6.98 25.62 18.85
C GLU A 322 -7.58 24.23 19.13
N LYS A 323 -8.05 24.00 20.37
CA LYS A 323 -8.79 22.78 20.74
C LYS A 323 -10.02 22.64 19.84
N ASP A 324 -10.24 21.44 19.31
CA ASP A 324 -11.30 21.15 18.33
C ASP A 324 -12.68 21.65 18.76
N LEU A 325 -13.34 22.33 17.82
CA LEU A 325 -14.79 22.46 17.77
C LEU A 325 -15.38 21.05 17.60
N LYS A 326 -16.35 20.75 18.46
CA LYS A 326 -17.12 19.51 18.45
C LYS A 326 -17.64 19.19 17.04
N LEU A 327 -17.58 17.91 16.68
CA LEU A 327 -18.31 17.36 15.54
C LEU A 327 -19.80 17.39 15.89
N ASP A 328 -20.58 18.20 15.18
CA ASP A 328 -22.03 17.97 15.06
C ASP A 328 -22.25 16.76 14.14
N GLU A 329 -23.29 15.99 14.47
CA GLU A 329 -23.63 14.62 14.01
C GLU A 329 -23.77 14.40 12.49
#